data_AF-A0A9Q5HTS9-F1
#
_entry.id   AF-A0A9Q5HTS9-F1
#
_cell.length_a   1.000
_cell.length_b   1.000
_cell.length_c   1.000
_cell.angle_alpha   90.00
_cell.angle_beta   90.00
_cell.angle_gamma   90.00
#
_symmetry.space_group_name_H-M   'P 1'
#
loop_
_entity.id
_entity.type
_entity.pdbx_description
1 polymer ?
#
loop_
_entity_poly.entity_id
_entity_poly.type
_entity_poly.pdbx_seq_one_letter_code
_entity_poly.pdbx_strand_id
1 'polypeptide(L)'
;MSAVTLLWKCKIPGNANMKKACESLLTQLAREHGMDTAIVRKEPHNTTRVGRQYVNTERHITGYIINNKAQTGYAVHIYVDNKDRVLLDQKDKPNTEMWELKHKQDKGFVLIGEDGTETVHDI
;
A
#
# COMPACT_ATOMS: atom_id res chain seq x y z
N MET A 1 -6.73 -20.18 8.13
CA MET A 1 -6.17 -19.04 7.38
C MET A 1 -4.67 -19.00 7.65
N SER A 2 -3.86 -18.89 6.60
CA SER A 2 -2.41 -18.71 6.76
C SER A 2 -2.11 -17.36 7.41
N ALA A 3 -1.06 -17.28 8.23
CA ALA A 3 -0.60 -16.00 8.75
C ALA A 3 -0.12 -15.10 7.59
N VAL A 4 -0.57 -13.86 7.56
CA VAL A 4 -0.06 -12.85 6.62
C VAL A 4 1.31 -12.39 7.10
N THR A 5 2.30 -12.46 6.23
CA THR A 5 3.65 -11.94 6.51
C THR A 5 3.62 -10.42 6.37
N LEU A 6 4.14 -9.69 7.37
CA LEU A 6 4.24 -8.23 7.30
C LEU A 6 5.69 -7.79 7.14
N LEU A 7 5.96 -6.96 6.13
CA LEU A 7 7.27 -6.39 5.84
C LEU A 7 7.23 -4.86 5.93
N TRP A 8 8.34 -4.27 6.38
CA TRP A 8 8.54 -2.82 6.38
C TRP A 8 9.65 -2.48 5.39
N LYS A 9 9.33 -1.69 4.36
CA LYS A 9 10.29 -1.15 3.38
C LYS A 9 10.50 0.36 3.56
N CYS A 10 9.99 0.92 4.64
CA CYS A 10 10.24 2.28 5.09
C CYS A 10 10.70 2.30 6.55
N LYS A 11 11.02 3.49 7.05
CA LYS A 11 11.23 3.71 8.47
C LYS A 11 9.95 3.35 9.23
N ILE A 12 10.10 2.59 10.31
CA ILE A 12 8.99 2.25 11.20
C ILE A 12 8.64 3.49 12.03
N PRO A 13 7.36 3.89 12.12
CA PRO A 13 6.94 5.00 12.95
C PRO A 13 7.34 4.81 14.41
N GLY A 14 7.88 5.86 15.04
CA GLY A 14 8.18 5.84 16.48
C GLY A 14 6.92 5.85 17.36
N ASN A 15 5.79 6.34 16.83
CA ASN A 15 4.51 6.31 17.49
C ASN A 15 3.89 4.90 17.40
N ALA A 16 3.74 4.24 18.55
CA ALA A 16 3.22 2.87 18.65
C ALA A 16 1.80 2.71 18.09
N ASN A 17 0.94 3.73 18.23
CA ASN A 17 -0.42 3.68 17.69
C ASN A 17 -0.40 3.70 16.16
N MET A 18 0.46 4.53 15.56
CA MET A 18 0.61 4.60 14.11
C MET A 18 1.23 3.33 13.55
N LYS A 19 2.27 2.79 14.22
CA LYS A 19 2.79 1.46 13.88
C LYS A 19 1.66 0.45 13.84
N LYS A 20 0.92 0.29 14.94
CA LYS A 20 -0.18 -0.67 15.03
C LYS A 20 -1.26 -0.44 13.97
N ALA A 21 -1.57 0.82 13.65
CA ALA A 21 -2.51 1.16 12.58
C ALA A 21 -2.03 0.62 11.23
N CYS A 22 -0.81 0.95 10.79
CA CYS A 22 -0.23 0.42 9.54
C CYS A 22 -0.26 -1.12 9.50
N GLU A 23 0.19 -1.77 10.59
CA GLU A 23 0.24 -3.23 10.67
C GLU A 23 -1.17 -3.84 10.55
N SER A 24 -2.14 -3.29 11.29
CA SER A 24 -3.50 -3.83 11.34
C SER A 24 -4.23 -3.66 10.01
N LEU A 25 -4.11 -2.48 9.39
CA LEU A 25 -4.81 -2.14 8.16
C LEU A 25 -4.34 -2.96 6.98
N LEU A 26 -3.02 -2.99 6.71
CA LEU A 26 -2.51 -3.74 5.57
C LEU A 26 -2.68 -5.25 5.77
N THR A 27 -2.55 -5.74 7.00
CA THR A 27 -2.77 -7.15 7.30
C THR A 27 -4.24 -7.53 7.13
N GLN A 28 -5.16 -6.66 7.55
CA GLN A 28 -6.59 -6.88 7.35
C GLN A 28 -6.93 -6.88 5.85
N LEU A 29 -6.47 -5.88 5.11
CA LEU A 29 -6.70 -5.76 3.67
C LEU A 29 -6.11 -6.97 2.91
N ALA A 30 -4.92 -7.42 3.30
CA ALA A 30 -4.32 -8.63 2.74
C ALA A 30 -5.23 -9.86 2.95
N ARG A 31 -5.81 -10.03 4.15
CA ARG A 31 -6.73 -11.15 4.43
C ARG A 31 -8.01 -11.06 3.61
N GLU A 32 -8.60 -9.88 3.52
CA GLU A 32 -9.84 -9.64 2.77
C GLU A 32 -9.67 -9.97 1.27
N HIS A 33 -8.46 -9.74 0.74
CA HIS A 33 -8.13 -10.03 -0.66
C HIS A 33 -7.44 -11.38 -0.90
N GLY A 34 -7.32 -12.25 0.11
CA GLY A 34 -6.67 -13.57 -0.04
C GLY A 34 -5.16 -13.51 -0.34
N MET A 35 -4.49 -12.45 0.13
CA MET A 35 -3.06 -12.21 0.00
C MET A 35 -2.28 -12.85 1.16
N ASP A 36 -1.03 -13.21 0.93
CA ASP A 36 -0.15 -13.87 1.91
C ASP A 36 0.87 -12.93 2.55
N THR A 37 1.09 -11.76 1.96
CA THR A 37 2.08 -10.78 2.40
C THR A 37 1.54 -9.37 2.31
N ALA A 38 1.82 -8.56 3.33
CA ALA A 38 1.56 -7.13 3.40
C ALA A 38 2.89 -6.39 3.56
N ILE A 39 3.04 -5.24 2.89
CA ILE A 39 4.29 -4.48 2.87
C ILE A 39 3.98 -3.01 3.12
N VAL A 40 4.50 -2.44 4.20
CA VAL A 40 4.42 -0.99 4.43
C VAL A 40 5.54 -0.30 3.64
N ARG A 41 5.17 0.57 2.69
CA ARG A 41 6.12 1.27 1.81
C ARG A 41 6.39 2.69 2.24
N LYS A 42 5.41 3.34 2.88
CA LYS A 42 5.58 4.67 3.42
C LYS A 42 4.58 4.88 4.54
N GLU A 43 5.08 5.41 5.65
CA GLU A 43 4.28 5.91 6.77
C GLU A 43 3.34 7.06 6.30
N PRO A 44 2.37 7.49 7.13
CA PRO A 44 1.50 8.61 6.79
C PRO A 44 2.27 9.81 6.28
N HIS A 45 1.95 10.24 5.07
CA HIS A 45 2.61 11.35 4.41
C HIS A 45 1.63 12.06 3.48
N ASN A 46 1.95 13.28 3.10
CA ASN A 46 1.09 14.17 2.31
C ASN A 46 1.72 14.57 0.97
N THR A 47 2.67 13.77 0.48
CA THR A 47 3.36 14.03 -0.79
C THR A 47 3.70 12.75 -1.56
N THR A 48 3.20 12.65 -2.78
CA THR A 48 3.48 11.51 -3.68
C THR A 48 4.29 11.97 -4.87
N ARG A 49 5.21 11.12 -5.34
CA ARG A 49 5.99 11.42 -6.54
C ARG A 49 5.23 10.91 -7.76
N VAL A 50 4.85 11.82 -8.65
CA VAL A 50 4.23 11.53 -9.95
C VAL A 50 5.26 11.90 -11.02
N GLY A 51 5.84 10.89 -11.67
CA GLY A 51 6.98 11.07 -12.57
C GLY A 51 8.21 11.69 -11.88
N ARG A 52 8.56 12.92 -12.27
CA ARG A 52 9.70 13.67 -11.71
C ARG A 52 9.32 14.71 -10.66
N GLN A 53 8.03 14.88 -10.37
CA GLN A 53 7.54 15.93 -9.48
C GLN A 53 6.91 15.34 -8.22
N TYR A 54 7.09 16.03 -7.09
CA TYR A 54 6.33 15.76 -5.87
C TYR A 54 5.06 16.60 -5.90
N VAL A 55 3.93 15.95 -5.74
CA VAL A 55 2.62 16.59 -5.61
C VAL A 55 2.14 16.46 -4.18
N ASN A 56 1.49 17.51 -3.68
CA ASN A 56 0.82 17.45 -2.39
C ASN A 56 -0.44 16.59 -2.53
N THR A 57 -0.62 15.71 -1.56
CA THR A 57 -1.76 14.80 -1.48
C THR A 57 -2.42 14.93 -0.12
N GLU A 58 -3.62 14.38 0.02
CA GLU A 58 -4.14 14.09 1.35
C GLU A 58 -3.18 13.15 2.10
N ARG A 59 -3.22 13.19 3.42
CA ARG A 59 -2.32 12.39 4.25
C ARG A 59 -2.71 10.91 4.11
N HIS A 60 -1.77 10.05 3.73
CA HIS A 60 -2.05 8.64 3.45
C HIS A 60 -0.87 7.73 3.75
N ILE A 61 -1.18 6.46 3.96
CA ILE A 61 -0.24 5.34 4.06
C ILE A 61 -0.15 4.68 2.67
N THR A 62 1.06 4.33 2.24
CA THR A 62 1.27 3.53 1.03
C THR A 62 1.79 2.14 1.40
N GLY A 63 1.24 1.11 0.78
CA GLY A 63 1.72 -0.25 0.94
C GLY A 63 1.48 -1.14 -0.27
N TYR A 64 1.84 -2.41 -0.12
CA TYR A 64 1.48 -3.49 -1.04
C TYR A 64 0.83 -4.62 -0.28
N ILE A 65 -0.09 -5.31 -0.95
CA ILE A 65 -0.57 -6.63 -0.54
C ILE A 65 -0.34 -7.59 -1.71
N ILE A 66 0.32 -8.72 -1.46
CA ILE A 66 0.71 -9.66 -2.51
C ILE A 66 0.42 -11.10 -2.12
N ASN A 67 0.20 -11.94 -3.12
CA ASN A 67 0.19 -13.38 -3.02
C ASN A 67 1.35 -13.91 -3.86
N ASN A 68 2.41 -14.35 -3.18
CA ASN A 68 3.62 -14.80 -3.85
C ASN A 68 3.38 -16.06 -4.69
N LYS A 69 2.48 -16.93 -4.25
CA LYS A 69 2.16 -18.18 -4.97
C LYS A 69 1.35 -17.93 -6.24
N ALA A 70 0.35 -17.05 -6.15
CA ALA A 70 -0.50 -16.69 -7.28
C ALA A 70 0.14 -15.63 -8.19
N GLN A 71 1.26 -15.01 -7.75
CA GLN A 71 1.94 -13.93 -8.47
C GLN A 71 1.01 -12.74 -8.77
N THR A 72 0.12 -12.43 -7.83
CA THR A 72 -0.82 -11.31 -7.89
C THR A 72 -0.59 -10.36 -6.71
N GLY A 73 -0.98 -9.10 -6.88
CA GLY A 73 -0.89 -8.14 -5.79
C GLY A 73 -1.54 -6.81 -6.12
N TYR A 74 -1.56 -5.93 -5.13
CA TYR A 74 -2.11 -4.59 -5.24
C TYR A 74 -1.18 -3.57 -4.56
N ALA A 75 -0.99 -2.42 -5.20
CA ALA A 75 -0.57 -1.19 -4.55
C ALA A 75 -1.76 -0.55 -3.86
N VAL A 76 -1.56 -0.14 -2.62
CA VAL A 76 -2.64 0.35 -1.77
C VAL A 76 -2.29 1.70 -1.18
N HIS A 77 -3.24 2.62 -1.24
CA HIS A 77 -3.23 3.91 -0.57
C HIS A 77 -4.39 3.99 0.41
N ILE A 78 -4.08 4.28 1.67
CA ILE A 78 -5.08 4.39 2.74
C ILE A 78 -4.99 5.79 3.32
N TYR A 79 -6.02 6.61 3.13
CA TYR A 79 -6.04 7.97 3.66
C TYR A 79 -6.23 7.96 5.18
N VAL A 80 -5.54 8.87 5.85
CA VAL A 80 -5.57 9.05 7.29
C VAL A 80 -5.76 10.52 7.65
N ASP A 81 -6.41 10.79 8.77
CA ASP A 81 -6.57 12.13 9.31
C ASP A 81 -5.27 12.64 9.96
N ASN A 82 -5.28 13.91 10.38
CA ASN A 82 -4.16 14.53 11.07
C ASN A 82 -3.88 13.95 12.47
N LYS A 83 -4.78 13.08 12.97
CA LYS A 83 -4.64 12.35 14.23
C LYS A 83 -4.26 10.89 13.99
N ASP A 84 -3.75 10.58 12.79
CA ASP A 84 -3.23 9.26 12.47
C ASP A 84 -4.31 8.16 12.49
N ARG A 85 -5.57 8.54 12.24
CA ARG A 85 -6.73 7.63 12.15
C ARG A 85 -7.13 7.44 10.70
N VAL A 86 -7.50 6.23 10.34
CA VAL A 86 -8.02 5.93 9.00
C VAL A 86 -9.31 6.68 8.77
N LEU A 87 -9.43 7.32 7.61
CA LEU A 87 -10.68 7.94 7.20
C LEU A 87 -11.73 6.85 6.93
N LEU A 88 -13.00 7.13 7.18
CA LEU A 88 -14.04 6.18 6.80
C LEU A 88 -14.31 6.30 5.31
N ASP A 89 -14.72 5.20 4.67
CA ASP A 89 -15.20 5.24 3.29
C ASP A 89 -16.28 6.29 3.15
N GLN A 90 -16.11 7.19 2.17
CA GLN A 90 -17.15 8.10 1.75
C GLN A 90 -17.77 7.57 0.46
N LYS A 91 -19.08 7.81 0.28
CA LYS A 91 -19.87 7.29 -0.86
C LYS A 91 -19.22 7.56 -2.23
N ASP A 92 -18.52 8.68 -2.37
CA ASP A 92 -17.89 9.12 -3.61
C ASP A 92 -16.34 9.10 -3.55
N LYS A 93 -15.79 8.63 -2.42
CA LYS A 93 -14.35 8.50 -2.17
C LYS A 93 -14.13 7.27 -1.28
N PRO A 94 -14.06 6.05 -1.85
CA PRO A 94 -13.71 4.88 -1.07
C PRO A 94 -12.33 5.12 -0.44
N ASN A 95 -12.24 4.97 0.89
CA ASN A 95 -10.98 5.08 1.59
C ASN A 95 -10.27 3.74 1.57
N THR A 96 -9.77 3.40 0.39
CA THR A 96 -8.57 2.60 0.12
C THR A 96 -8.50 2.56 -1.39
N GLU A 97 -7.53 3.27 -1.96
CA GLU A 97 -7.29 3.19 -3.39
C GLU A 97 -6.37 2.02 -3.65
N MET A 98 -6.72 1.17 -4.62
CA MET A 98 -5.95 0.00 -4.99
C MET A 98 -5.67 -0.02 -6.47
N TRP A 99 -4.45 -0.38 -6.83
CA TRP A 99 -4.04 -0.60 -8.20
C TRP A 99 -3.39 -1.97 -8.34
N GLU A 100 -3.77 -2.71 -9.38
CA GLU A 100 -3.21 -4.04 -9.63
C GLU A 100 -1.70 -3.99 -9.88
N LEU A 101 -0.98 -4.91 -9.22
CA LEU A 101 0.41 -5.22 -9.52
C LEU A 101 0.46 -6.48 -10.36
N LYS A 102 1.14 -6.41 -11.50
CA LYS A 102 1.41 -7.58 -12.33
C LYS A 102 2.81 -8.09 -12.06
N HIS A 103 2.93 -9.38 -11.75
CA HIS A 103 4.23 -10.01 -11.71
C HIS A 103 4.78 -10.18 -13.12
N LYS A 104 6.02 -9.74 -13.35
CA LYS A 104 6.75 -9.94 -14.60
C LYS A 104 8.02 -10.72 -14.32
N GLN A 105 8.30 -11.68 -15.20
CA GLN A 105 9.56 -12.40 -15.21
C GLN A 105 10.72 -11.38 -15.24
N ASP A 106 11.73 -11.60 -14.40
CA ASP A 106 12.93 -10.75 -14.23
C ASP A 106 12.73 -9.34 -13.62
N LYS A 107 11.49 -8.92 -13.32
CA LYS A 107 11.21 -7.61 -12.70
C LYS A 107 10.45 -7.68 -11.37
N GLY A 108 9.88 -8.84 -11.02
CA GLY A 108 9.02 -8.97 -9.85
C GLY A 108 7.67 -8.29 -10.06
N PHE A 109 7.13 -7.63 -9.03
CA PHE A 109 5.83 -6.97 -9.11
C PHE A 109 5.94 -5.55 -9.68
N VAL A 110 5.15 -5.28 -10.72
CA VAL A 110 5.20 -4.04 -11.49
C VAL A 110 3.82 -3.38 -11.47
N LEU A 111 3.78 -2.10 -11.15
CA LEU A 111 2.60 -1.28 -11.36
C LEU A 111 2.60 -0.78 -12.80
N ILE A 112 1.50 -0.99 -13.52
CA ILE A 112 1.32 -0.50 -14.89
C ILE A 112 0.40 0.71 -14.82
N GLY A 113 0.94 1.89 -15.13
CA GLY A 113 0.15 3.12 -15.25
C GLY A 113 -0.80 3.07 -16.44
N GLU A 114 -1.83 3.94 -16.43
CA GLU A 114 -2.81 4.02 -17.52
C GLU A 114 -2.19 4.41 -18.87
N ASP A 115 -1.04 5.08 -18.85
CA ASP A 115 -0.24 5.46 -20.02
C ASP A 115 0.73 4.34 -20.48
N GLY A 116 0.67 3.17 -19.85
CA GLY A 116 1.56 2.04 -20.11
C GLY A 116 2.93 2.16 -19.45
N THR A 117 3.18 3.17 -18.61
CA THR A 117 4.43 3.27 -17.86
C THR A 117 4.56 2.16 -16.82
N GLU A 118 5.74 1.53 -16.79
CA GLU A 118 6.06 0.48 -15.83
C GLU A 118 6.81 1.07 -14.64
N THR A 119 6.22 0.97 -13.45
CA THR A 119 6.93 1.25 -12.21
C THR A 119 7.28 -0.06 -11.53
N VAL A 120 8.57 -0.41 -11.54
CA VAL A 120 9.09 -1.58 -10.83
C VAL A 120 9.08 -1.28 -9.34
N HIS A 121 8.39 -2.12 -8.57
CA HIS A 121 8.37 -2.02 -7.13
C HIS A 121 9.21 -3.14 -6.56
N ASP A 122 10.38 -2.78 -6.02
CA ASP A 122 11.27 -3.71 -5.35
C ASP A 122 10.61 -4.22 -4.06
N ILE A 123 10.12 -5.47 -4.08
CA ILE A 123 9.31 -6.08 -3.02
C ILE A 123 10.15 -6.76 -1.96
#